data_AF-A0A9W6M936-F1
#
_entry.id   AF-A0A9W6M936-F1
#
_cell.length_a   1.000
_cell.length_b   1.000
_cell.length_c   1.000
_cell.angle_alpha   90.00
_cell.angle_beta   90.00
_cell.angle_gamma   90.00
#
_symmetry.space_group_name_H-M   'P 1'
#
loop_
_entity.id
_entity.type
_entity.pdbx_description
1 polymer ?
#
loop_
_entity_poly.entity_id
_entity_poly.type
_entity_poly.pdbx_seq_one_letter_code
_entity_poly.pdbx_strand_id
1 'polypeptide(L)'
;MTEPIVHPGPPTSGRHELPPQFHGGAADATTPLAVRARSQRRWIYPAVAVLMLCVGAGVQLASHLAYDDARAKWEDASGDWERTREESAALVLQTQGTAAAGRTILSVGTDALLPAQARGELEVALKSAEDAAAEADAKITSDAAASPSKPAWFWSLIPAAAALREDTAAAREADADLESLADDLDVALDTLTTAGSAALVGAAGAVPAIETENRWARTADVIALREAGVDAAAAGSDFDELSGDIYQHLEQAVEAVRVSAAQELDEKSGDLYDVRLEIEDYARSIAGGVLLDFDWADIVNGHGDNGSAGGTATWNSASGGFSTITLSNSVAEMWPSDVMRALVTHEVGHAIAAKCWEKFDWEDQAANEAWATAWALSMGHTAEGNGASLYGYPEQSMIDAAASCR
;
A
#
# COMPACT_ATOMS: atom_id res chain seq x y z
N MET A 1 3.36 -22.94 46.11
CA MET A 1 4.44 -22.06 46.58
C MET A 1 3.87 -20.66 46.53
N THR A 2 3.70 -20.09 47.71
CA THR A 2 2.71 -19.06 48.03
C THR A 2 3.50 -17.86 48.53
N GLU A 3 3.51 -16.77 47.76
CA GLU A 3 4.15 -15.51 48.18
C GLU A 3 3.10 -14.54 48.77
N PRO A 4 3.52 -13.66 49.70
CA PRO A 4 2.60 -12.98 50.60
C PRO A 4 2.16 -11.60 50.11
N ILE A 5 0.88 -11.33 50.38
CA ILE A 5 0.17 -10.06 50.22
C ILE A 5 0.67 -9.05 51.26
N VAL A 6 1.10 -7.87 50.81
CA VAL A 6 1.46 -6.72 51.68
C VAL A 6 0.26 -5.77 51.74
N HIS A 7 -0.22 -5.51 52.96
CA HIS A 7 -1.33 -4.60 53.25
C HIS A 7 -0.89 -3.12 53.29
N PRO A 8 -1.71 -2.17 52.77
CA PRO A 8 -1.49 -0.74 52.96
C PRO A 8 -1.98 -0.26 54.34
N GLY A 9 -1.14 0.52 55.02
CA GLY A 9 -1.45 1.15 56.31
C GLY A 9 -2.34 2.39 56.17
N PRO A 10 -3.12 2.74 57.21
CA PRO A 10 -4.04 3.89 57.20
C PRO A 10 -3.31 5.24 57.48
N PRO A 11 -3.78 6.37 56.93
CA PRO A 11 -3.24 7.69 57.24
C PRO A 11 -3.67 8.19 58.62
N THR A 12 -2.69 8.70 59.38
CA THR A 12 -2.81 9.27 60.72
C THR A 12 -3.47 10.65 60.71
N SER A 13 -4.55 10.78 61.47
CA SER A 13 -5.28 12.02 61.76
C SER A 13 -4.51 12.92 62.75
N GLY A 14 -4.04 14.08 62.30
CA GLY A 14 -3.49 15.14 63.17
C GLY A 14 -4.60 15.97 63.80
N ARG A 15 -4.96 15.66 65.06
CA ARG A 15 -5.82 16.49 65.92
C ARG A 15 -4.93 17.39 66.78
N HIS A 16 -5.12 18.71 66.72
CA HIS A 16 -4.59 19.63 67.71
C HIS A 16 -5.72 20.05 68.67
N GLU A 17 -5.73 19.41 69.84
CA GLU A 17 -6.50 19.82 71.02
C GLU A 17 -5.74 20.94 71.75
N LEU A 18 -6.45 22.00 72.14
CA LEU A 18 -5.96 23.03 73.05
C LEU A 18 -6.51 22.77 74.47
N PRO A 19 -5.68 22.90 75.53
CA PRO A 19 -6.08 22.61 76.91
C PRO A 19 -6.86 23.76 77.60
N PRO A 20 -7.51 23.46 78.75
CA PRO A 20 -8.54 24.31 79.37
C PRO A 20 -7.98 25.37 80.32
N GLN A 21 -8.87 26.32 80.65
CA GLN A 21 -8.71 27.43 81.58
C GLN A 21 -8.50 26.98 83.04
N PHE A 22 -7.76 27.79 83.83
CA PHE A 22 -8.00 27.95 85.27
C PHE A 22 -7.80 29.40 85.74
N HIS A 23 -8.64 29.76 86.71
CA HIS A 23 -8.86 31.06 87.33
C HIS A 23 -7.91 31.38 88.50
N GLY A 24 -7.88 32.67 88.89
CA GLY A 24 -7.55 33.18 90.23
C GLY A 24 -6.31 34.08 90.24
N GLY A 25 -6.27 35.27 90.85
CA GLY A 25 -7.20 35.99 91.72
C GLY A 25 -6.39 36.97 92.59
N ALA A 26 -6.93 38.18 92.81
CA ALA A 26 -6.53 39.21 93.82
C ALA A 26 -5.11 39.80 93.71
N ALA A 27 -4.80 41.03 94.12
CA ALA A 27 -5.47 42.29 94.41
C ALA A 27 -4.28 43.24 94.72
N ASP A 28 -4.23 44.46 94.16
CA ASP A 28 -4.11 45.65 95.00
C ASP A 28 -4.06 46.96 94.21
N ALA A 29 -4.69 47.93 94.85
CA ALA A 29 -4.95 49.31 94.48
C ALA A 29 -3.70 50.11 94.05
N THR A 30 -3.88 50.99 93.06
CA THR A 30 -3.55 52.42 93.19
C THR A 30 -4.19 53.24 92.06
N THR A 31 -5.20 54.02 92.45
CA THR A 31 -5.51 55.42 92.09
C THR A 31 -5.65 55.88 90.61
N PRO A 32 -6.71 56.66 90.28
CA PRO A 32 -7.12 56.92 88.90
C PRO A 32 -6.51 58.19 88.31
N LEU A 33 -5.99 58.10 87.08
CA LEU A 33 -5.76 59.28 86.23
C LEU A 33 -6.78 59.30 85.10
N ALA A 34 -7.83 60.09 85.30
CA ALA A 34 -8.84 60.40 84.30
C ALA A 34 -8.23 61.26 83.18
N VAL A 35 -7.77 60.62 82.10
CA VAL A 35 -7.45 61.32 80.85
C VAL A 35 -8.73 61.37 80.00
N ARG A 36 -9.21 62.59 79.76
CA ARG A 36 -10.37 62.93 78.93
C ARG A 36 -10.30 62.26 77.55
N ALA A 37 -11.06 61.20 77.36
CA ALA A 37 -11.38 60.65 76.04
C ALA A 37 -12.32 61.61 75.29
N ARG A 38 -11.76 62.44 74.39
CA ARG A 38 -12.52 63.21 73.41
C ARG A 38 -12.03 62.88 71.98
N SER A 39 -12.93 62.24 71.23
CA SER A 39 -13.03 62.15 69.75
C SER A 39 -11.85 61.63 68.89
N GLN A 40 -11.31 60.44 69.16
CA GLN A 40 -10.53 59.68 68.13
C GLN A 40 -11.28 58.49 67.52
N ARG A 41 -12.39 58.05 68.12
CA ARG A 41 -13.22 56.92 67.64
C ARG A 41 -13.95 57.20 66.30
N ARG A 42 -13.96 58.45 65.83
CA ARG A 42 -14.58 58.85 64.54
C ARG A 42 -13.70 58.53 63.32
N TRP A 43 -12.41 58.24 63.48
CA TRP A 43 -11.48 57.94 62.37
C TRP A 43 -11.14 56.46 62.21
N ILE A 44 -11.41 55.61 63.22
CA ILE A 44 -11.08 54.18 63.17
C ILE A 44 -12.02 53.42 62.21
N TYR A 45 -13.32 53.69 62.25
CA TYR A 45 -14.28 53.04 61.34
C TYR A 45 -14.04 53.33 59.85
N PRO A 46 -13.79 54.57 59.40
CA PRO A 46 -13.45 54.79 58.00
C PRO A 46 -12.09 54.18 57.63
N ALA A 47 -11.10 54.17 58.52
CA ALA A 47 -9.81 53.52 58.25
C ALA A 47 -9.94 51.99 58.09
N VAL A 48 -10.74 51.34 58.94
CA VAL A 48 -11.04 49.90 58.83
C VAL A 48 -11.86 49.59 57.58
N ALA A 49 -12.83 50.43 57.24
CA ALA A 49 -13.61 50.28 56.01
C ALA A 49 -12.74 50.44 54.74
N VAL A 50 -11.84 51.43 54.72
CA VAL A 50 -10.87 51.61 53.63
C VAL A 50 -9.92 50.42 53.55
N LEU A 51 -9.39 49.93 54.68
CA LEU A 51 -8.54 48.74 54.70
C LEU A 51 -9.28 47.51 54.15
N MET A 52 -10.54 47.28 54.56
CA MET A 52 -11.35 46.18 54.04
C MET A 52 -11.64 46.31 52.54
N LEU A 53 -11.88 47.54 52.05
CA LEU A 53 -12.04 47.81 50.61
C LEU A 53 -10.75 47.55 49.85
N CYS A 54 -9.59 47.97 50.37
CA CYS A 54 -8.28 47.71 49.77
C CYS A 54 -7.96 46.21 49.74
N VAL A 55 -8.24 45.48 50.83
CA VAL A 55 -8.08 44.03 50.88
C VAL A 55 -9.02 43.34 49.89
N GLY A 56 -10.29 43.74 49.85
CA GLY A 56 -11.27 43.20 48.90
C GLY A 56 -10.89 43.46 47.44
N ALA A 57 -10.44 44.67 47.11
CA ALA A 57 -9.94 45.01 45.77
C ALA A 57 -8.67 44.23 45.41
N GLY A 58 -7.76 44.05 46.37
CA GLY A 58 -6.55 43.23 46.20
C GLY A 58 -6.87 41.76 45.95
N VAL A 59 -7.80 41.17 46.73
CA VAL A 59 -8.26 39.77 46.55
C VAL A 59 -8.98 39.61 45.20
N GLN A 60 -9.82 40.58 44.81
CA GLN A 60 -10.47 40.59 43.50
C GLN A 60 -9.44 40.61 42.37
N LEU A 61 -8.48 41.54 42.40
CA LEU A 61 -7.42 41.63 41.39
C LEU A 61 -6.59 40.33 41.32
N ALA A 62 -6.14 39.81 42.46
CA ALA A 62 -5.37 38.57 42.51
C ALA A 62 -6.18 37.37 41.97
N SER A 63 -7.48 37.30 42.25
CA SER A 63 -8.36 36.24 41.75
C SER A 63 -8.59 36.34 40.23
N HIS A 64 -8.70 37.56 39.70
CA HIS A 64 -8.75 37.79 38.25
C HIS A 64 -7.47 37.33 37.56
N LEU A 65 -6.30 37.74 38.07
CA LEU A 65 -5.00 37.34 37.51
C LEU A 65 -4.79 35.82 37.58
N ALA A 66 -5.18 35.19 38.68
CA ALA A 66 -5.09 33.73 38.83
C ALA A 66 -6.03 32.99 37.88
N TYR A 67 -7.23 33.52 37.63
CA TYR A 67 -8.14 32.98 36.62
C TYR A 67 -7.60 33.16 35.21
N ASP A 68 -7.08 34.33 34.87
CA ASP A 68 -6.56 34.63 33.53
C ASP A 68 -5.31 33.79 33.21
N ASP A 69 -4.42 33.57 34.18
CA ASP A 69 -3.30 32.63 34.06
C ASP A 69 -3.78 31.18 33.86
N ALA A 70 -4.75 30.72 34.65
CA ALA A 70 -5.32 29.38 34.50
C ALA A 70 -6.02 29.20 33.15
N ARG A 71 -6.74 30.23 32.68
CA ARG A 71 -7.41 30.24 31.38
C ARG A 71 -6.42 30.19 30.23
N ALA A 72 -5.35 30.99 30.27
CA ALA A 72 -4.32 30.98 29.23
C ALA A 72 -3.65 29.60 29.12
N LYS A 73 -3.37 28.93 30.25
CA LYS A 73 -2.82 27.57 30.28
C LYS A 73 -3.78 26.51 29.74
N TRP A 74 -5.07 26.66 30.02
CA TRP A 74 -6.10 25.78 29.48
C TRP A 74 -6.29 25.99 27.97
N GLU A 75 -6.29 27.24 27.48
CA GLU A 75 -6.37 27.57 26.05
C GLU A 75 -5.16 26.99 25.28
N ASP A 76 -3.95 27.08 25.85
CA ASP A 76 -2.72 26.47 25.34
C ASP A 76 -2.84 24.93 25.25
N ALA A 77 -3.15 24.26 26.37
CA ALA A 77 -3.29 22.81 26.41
C ALA A 77 -4.43 22.28 25.51
N SER A 78 -5.53 23.02 25.40
CA SER A 78 -6.64 22.65 24.49
C SER A 78 -6.26 22.82 23.03
N GLY A 79 -5.44 23.83 22.71
CA GLY A 79 -4.92 24.06 21.36
C GLY A 79 -3.85 23.05 20.94
N ASP A 80 -3.08 22.50 21.89
CA ASP A 80 -2.20 21.35 21.66
C ASP A 80 -3.01 20.10 21.35
N TRP A 81 -3.96 19.76 22.24
CA TRP A 81 -4.81 18.58 22.08
C TRP A 81 -5.59 18.58 20.74
N GLU A 82 -6.18 19.71 20.32
CA GLU A 82 -6.92 19.77 19.05
C GLU A 82 -6.00 19.57 17.83
N ARG A 83 -4.75 20.03 17.89
CA ARG A 83 -3.77 19.80 16.80
C ARG A 83 -3.39 18.33 16.70
N THR A 84 -3.03 17.72 17.84
CA THR A 84 -2.72 16.28 17.92
C THR A 84 -3.91 15.45 17.43
N ARG A 85 -5.14 15.90 17.74
CA ARG A 85 -6.38 15.29 17.26
C ARG A 85 -6.57 15.39 15.75
N GLU A 86 -6.36 16.54 15.14
CA GLU A 86 -6.43 16.71 13.68
C GLU A 86 -5.38 15.86 12.95
N GLU A 87 -4.14 15.84 13.46
CA GLU A 87 -3.04 15.02 12.92
C GLU A 87 -3.35 13.52 13.04
N SER A 88 -3.81 13.08 14.21
CA SER A 88 -4.20 11.67 14.44
C SER A 88 -5.38 11.25 13.57
N ALA A 89 -6.36 12.14 13.33
CA ALA A 89 -7.49 11.85 12.45
C ALA A 89 -7.05 11.63 10.99
N ALA A 90 -6.08 12.39 10.50
CA ALA A 90 -5.50 12.18 9.18
C ALA A 90 -4.76 10.82 9.11
N LEU A 91 -4.00 10.47 10.15
CA LEU A 91 -3.30 9.18 10.24
C LEU A 91 -4.29 8.00 10.28
N VAL A 92 -5.39 8.11 11.04
CA VAL A 92 -6.46 7.09 11.05
C VAL A 92 -7.04 6.87 9.65
N LEU A 93 -7.33 7.94 8.90
CA LEU A 93 -7.85 7.83 7.53
C LEU A 93 -6.84 7.16 6.58
N GLN A 94 -5.56 7.52 6.69
CA GLN A 94 -4.49 6.89 5.93
C GLN A 94 -4.41 5.38 6.23
N THR A 95 -4.36 5.02 7.52
CA THR A 95 -4.31 3.61 7.94
C THR A 95 -5.54 2.83 7.48
N GLN A 96 -6.72 3.44 7.50
CA GLN A 96 -7.94 2.80 6.99
C GLN A 96 -7.90 2.55 5.47
N GLY A 97 -7.33 3.48 4.69
CA GLY A 97 -7.10 3.33 3.26
C GLY A 97 -6.12 2.20 2.95
N THR A 98 -4.96 2.21 3.61
CA THR A 98 -3.96 1.14 3.48
C THR A 98 -4.50 -0.23 3.95
N ALA A 99 -5.29 -0.25 5.03
CA ALA A 99 -5.98 -1.46 5.49
C ALA A 99 -7.01 -1.98 4.47
N ALA A 100 -7.66 -1.08 3.71
CA ALA A 100 -8.55 -1.51 2.62
C ALA A 100 -7.80 -2.25 1.52
N ALA A 101 -6.61 -1.77 1.13
CA ALA A 101 -5.74 -2.48 0.19
C ALA A 101 -5.33 -3.86 0.74
N GLY A 102 -4.89 -3.93 2.00
CA GLY A 102 -4.56 -5.20 2.66
C GLY A 102 -5.73 -6.21 2.67
N ARG A 103 -6.95 -5.75 2.97
CA ARG A 103 -8.17 -6.57 2.88
C ARG A 103 -8.44 -7.08 1.48
N THR A 104 -8.29 -6.21 0.46
CA THR A 104 -8.47 -6.62 -0.94
C THR A 104 -7.51 -7.75 -1.28
N ILE A 105 -6.21 -7.59 -0.99
CA ILE A 105 -5.18 -8.62 -1.23
C ILE A 105 -5.54 -9.95 -0.55
N LEU A 106 -5.92 -9.92 0.73
CA LEU A 106 -6.31 -11.14 1.45
C LEU A 106 -7.57 -11.80 0.89
N SER A 107 -8.50 -11.01 0.33
CA SER A 107 -9.76 -11.51 -0.20
C SER A 107 -9.63 -12.18 -1.58
N VAL A 108 -8.73 -11.68 -2.44
CA VAL A 108 -8.54 -12.18 -3.80
C VAL A 108 -7.30 -13.07 -3.96
N GLY A 109 -6.36 -12.98 -3.01
CA GLY A 109 -5.05 -13.62 -3.08
C GLY A 109 -5.13 -15.13 -3.14
N THR A 110 -4.65 -15.70 -4.23
CA THR A 110 -4.49 -17.13 -4.44
C THR A 110 -3.14 -17.61 -3.90
N ASP A 111 -2.99 -18.91 -3.64
CA ASP A 111 -1.72 -19.45 -3.14
C ASP A 111 -0.56 -19.31 -4.16
N ALA A 112 -0.88 -19.02 -5.43
CA ALA A 112 0.11 -18.79 -6.48
C ALA A 112 0.81 -17.43 -6.34
N LEU A 113 0.08 -16.39 -5.92
CA LEU A 113 0.61 -15.03 -5.75
C LEU A 113 0.77 -14.61 -4.29
N LEU A 114 0.02 -15.20 -3.37
CA LEU A 114 0.11 -14.98 -1.92
C LEU A 114 0.36 -16.29 -1.18
N PRO A 115 1.63 -16.75 -1.11
CA PRO A 115 1.97 -17.93 -0.34
C PRO A 115 1.51 -17.82 1.12
N ALA A 116 1.21 -18.96 1.75
CA ALA A 116 0.61 -19.00 3.09
C ALA A 116 1.37 -18.21 4.18
N GLN A 117 2.71 -18.15 4.08
CA GLN A 117 3.53 -17.33 4.98
C GLN A 117 3.23 -15.83 4.83
N ALA A 118 3.30 -15.31 3.60
CA ALA A 118 3.01 -13.91 3.31
C ALA A 118 1.56 -13.54 3.66
N ARG A 119 0.61 -14.46 3.41
CA ARG A 119 -0.79 -14.30 3.85
C ARG A 119 -0.87 -14.11 5.36
N GLY A 120 -0.24 -14.99 6.14
CA GLY A 120 -0.26 -14.92 7.60
C GLY A 120 0.41 -13.66 8.16
N GLU A 121 1.51 -13.21 7.55
CA GLU A 121 2.19 -11.95 7.92
C GLU A 121 1.29 -10.73 7.66
N LEU A 122 0.64 -10.68 6.48
CA LEU A 122 -0.30 -9.61 6.13
C LEU A 122 -1.55 -9.62 7.01
N GLU A 123 -2.12 -10.77 7.35
CA GLU A 123 -3.27 -10.90 8.27
C GLU A 123 -2.97 -10.31 9.64
N VAL A 124 -1.79 -10.61 10.19
CA VAL A 124 -1.35 -10.09 11.50
C VAL A 124 -1.16 -8.58 11.44
N ALA A 125 -0.47 -8.08 10.41
CA ALA A 125 -0.20 -6.66 10.25
C ALA A 125 -1.49 -5.85 10.04
N LEU A 126 -2.40 -6.35 9.19
CA LEU A 126 -3.72 -5.74 8.95
C LEU A 126 -4.52 -5.65 10.24
N LYS A 127 -4.60 -6.76 11.00
CA LYS A 127 -5.33 -6.76 12.26
C LYS A 127 -4.76 -5.75 13.25
N SER A 128 -3.43 -5.66 13.36
CA SER A 128 -2.77 -4.68 14.24
C SER A 128 -3.11 -3.24 13.85
N ALA A 129 -3.08 -2.92 12.55
CA ALA A 129 -3.42 -1.60 12.03
C ALA A 129 -4.90 -1.25 12.25
N GLU A 130 -5.82 -2.20 12.04
CA GLU A 130 -7.25 -2.01 12.29
C GLU A 130 -7.56 -1.78 13.77
N ASP A 131 -6.96 -2.58 14.66
CA ASP A 131 -7.15 -2.45 16.10
C ASP A 131 -6.60 -1.09 16.61
N ALA A 132 -5.40 -0.68 16.17
CA ALA A 132 -4.81 0.62 16.52
C ALA A 132 -5.63 1.81 15.98
N ALA A 133 -6.11 1.73 14.73
CA ALA A 133 -6.92 2.78 14.14
C ALA A 133 -8.27 2.94 14.87
N ALA A 134 -8.88 1.83 15.29
CA ALA A 134 -10.12 1.87 16.07
C ALA A 134 -9.92 2.48 17.46
N GLU A 135 -8.80 2.21 18.12
CA GLU A 135 -8.46 2.79 19.43
C GLU A 135 -8.21 4.29 19.33
N ALA A 136 -7.44 4.73 18.33
CA ALA A 136 -7.20 6.14 18.05
C ALA A 136 -8.50 6.88 17.70
N ASP A 137 -9.36 6.32 16.84
CA ASP A 137 -10.66 6.91 16.46
C ASP A 137 -11.58 7.08 17.68
N ALA A 138 -11.61 6.09 18.57
CA ALA A 138 -12.37 6.18 19.83
C ALA A 138 -11.87 7.32 20.74
N LYS A 139 -10.56 7.60 20.75
CA LYS A 139 -9.99 8.73 21.51
C LYS A 139 -10.29 10.07 20.84
N ILE A 140 -10.14 10.16 19.51
CA ILE A 140 -10.41 11.38 18.71
C ILE A 140 -11.88 11.82 18.82
N THR A 141 -12.81 10.87 18.91
CA THR A 141 -14.25 11.16 19.00
C THR A 141 -14.71 11.59 20.40
N SER A 142 -13.82 11.58 21.40
CA SER A 142 -14.15 12.08 22.74
C SER A 142 -14.32 13.61 22.75
N ASP A 143 -15.32 14.10 23.50
CA ASP A 143 -15.67 15.53 23.52
C ASP A 143 -14.59 16.39 24.19
N ALA A 144 -14.27 17.51 23.54
CA ALA A 144 -13.45 18.57 24.12
C ALA A 144 -14.17 19.20 25.32
N ALA A 145 -13.41 19.56 26.37
CA ALA A 145 -13.96 20.38 27.44
C ALA A 145 -14.40 21.75 26.89
N ALA A 146 -15.64 22.16 27.19
CA ALA A 146 -16.16 23.44 26.74
C ALA A 146 -15.48 24.62 27.46
N SER A 147 -15.22 25.72 26.74
CA SER A 147 -14.61 26.92 27.33
C SER A 147 -15.51 27.53 28.43
N PRO A 148 -15.03 27.64 29.68
CA PRO A 148 -15.84 28.18 30.76
C PRO A 148 -15.97 29.71 30.68
N SER A 149 -17.17 30.22 31.01
CA SER A 149 -17.42 31.67 31.10
C SER A 149 -16.78 32.27 32.36
N LYS A 150 -16.11 33.42 32.25
CA LYS A 150 -15.43 34.09 33.37
C LYS A 150 -16.42 34.63 34.42
N PRO A 151 -16.36 34.19 35.69
CA PRO A 151 -17.17 34.76 36.76
C PRO A 151 -16.78 36.20 37.11
N ALA A 152 -17.74 36.99 37.63
CA ALA A 152 -17.50 38.39 37.96
C ALA A 152 -16.91 38.63 39.36
N TRP A 153 -17.09 37.70 40.32
CA TRP A 153 -16.76 37.92 41.73
C TRP A 153 -15.65 36.98 42.22
N PHE A 154 -14.77 37.46 43.10
CA PHE A 154 -13.59 36.71 43.57
C PHE A 154 -13.89 35.34 44.16
N TRP A 155 -14.98 35.18 44.92
CA TRP A 155 -15.36 33.88 45.50
C TRP A 155 -15.78 32.84 44.46
N SER A 156 -16.18 33.27 43.25
CA SER A 156 -16.44 32.39 42.11
C SER A 156 -15.22 32.23 41.21
N LEU A 157 -14.34 33.23 41.14
CA LEU A 157 -13.09 33.17 40.37
C LEU A 157 -12.11 32.14 40.92
N ILE A 158 -11.99 32.01 42.24
CA ILE A 158 -11.09 31.04 42.88
C ILE A 158 -11.43 29.58 42.50
N PRO A 159 -12.68 29.09 42.69
CA PRO A 159 -13.03 27.73 42.29
C PRO A 159 -13.01 27.55 40.77
N ALA A 160 -13.37 28.57 39.97
CA ALA A 160 -13.28 28.48 38.51
C ALA A 160 -11.82 28.38 38.01
N ALA A 161 -10.88 29.09 38.66
CA ALA A 161 -9.46 28.94 38.38
C ALA A 161 -8.90 27.58 38.82
N ALA A 162 -9.48 26.95 39.85
CA ALA A 162 -9.12 25.59 40.24
C ALA A 162 -9.63 24.56 39.22
N ALA A 163 -10.88 24.67 38.78
CA ALA A 163 -11.46 23.83 37.72
C ALA A 163 -10.64 23.93 36.42
N LEU A 164 -10.29 25.14 35.98
CA LEU A 164 -9.43 25.34 34.79
C LEU A 164 -8.08 24.63 34.90
N ARG A 165 -7.49 24.52 36.10
CA ARG A 165 -6.22 23.79 36.28
C ARG A 165 -6.41 22.28 36.20
N GLU A 166 -7.54 21.78 36.70
CA GLU A 166 -7.94 20.37 36.57
C GLU A 166 -8.20 20.04 35.09
N ASP A 167 -8.97 20.88 34.39
CA ASP A 167 -9.21 20.76 32.95
C ASP A 167 -7.91 20.86 32.14
N THR A 168 -6.97 21.74 32.52
CA THR A 168 -5.64 21.82 31.89
C THR A 168 -4.85 20.52 32.08
N ALA A 169 -4.90 19.91 33.27
CA ALA A 169 -4.23 18.64 33.53
C ALA A 169 -4.86 17.50 32.73
N ALA A 170 -6.19 17.44 32.68
CA ALA A 170 -6.93 16.47 31.90
C ALA A 170 -6.67 16.62 30.39
N ALA A 171 -6.61 17.85 29.86
CA ALA A 171 -6.29 18.10 28.46
C ALA A 171 -4.88 17.62 28.10
N ARG A 172 -3.88 17.86 28.96
CA ARG A 172 -2.51 17.37 28.76
C ARG A 172 -2.38 15.86 28.86
N GLU A 173 -3.14 15.23 29.76
CA GLU A 173 -3.20 13.77 29.85
C GLU A 173 -3.85 13.19 28.60
N ALA A 174 -4.95 13.77 28.13
CA ALA A 174 -5.61 13.35 26.89
C ALA A 174 -4.74 13.55 25.64
N ASP A 175 -3.97 14.64 25.59
CA ASP A 175 -2.98 14.92 24.54
C ASP A 175 -1.85 13.88 24.54
N ALA A 176 -1.22 13.63 25.69
CA ALA A 176 -0.17 12.62 25.82
C ALA A 176 -0.66 11.19 25.52
N ASP A 177 -1.88 10.84 25.93
CA ASP A 177 -2.50 9.56 25.58
C ASP A 177 -2.70 9.44 24.06
N LEU A 178 -3.15 10.51 23.40
CA LEU A 178 -3.39 10.51 21.97
C LEU A 178 -2.09 10.48 21.17
N GLU A 179 -1.05 11.19 21.61
CA GLU A 179 0.30 11.11 21.04
C GLU A 179 0.84 9.67 21.12
N SER A 180 0.68 9.00 22.27
CA SER A 180 1.06 7.58 22.40
C SER A 180 0.27 6.66 21.46
N LEU A 181 -1.03 6.91 21.25
CA LEU A 181 -1.84 6.14 20.30
C LEU A 181 -1.46 6.43 18.85
N ALA A 182 -1.07 7.66 18.54
CA ALA A 182 -0.57 8.04 17.22
C ALA A 182 0.75 7.33 16.90
N ASP A 183 1.66 7.23 17.88
CA ASP A 183 2.91 6.45 17.75
C ASP A 183 2.62 4.96 17.51
N ASP A 184 1.70 4.36 18.27
CA ASP A 184 1.30 2.96 18.09
C ASP A 184 0.64 2.72 16.72
N LEU A 185 -0.17 3.69 16.26
CA LEU A 185 -0.82 3.66 14.96
C LEU A 185 0.19 3.78 13.80
N ASP A 186 1.19 4.65 13.93
CA ASP A 186 2.26 4.81 12.94
C ASP A 186 3.09 3.52 12.80
N VAL A 187 3.45 2.90 13.92
CA VAL A 187 4.14 1.59 13.93
C VAL A 187 3.28 0.49 13.27
N ALA A 188 1.98 0.47 13.57
CA ALA A 188 1.06 -0.50 12.96
C ALA A 188 0.88 -0.26 11.46
N LEU A 189 0.84 1.02 11.02
CA LEU A 189 0.81 1.40 9.62
C LEU A 189 2.10 0.97 8.90
N ASP A 190 3.29 1.27 9.45
CA ASP A 190 4.57 0.86 8.87
C ASP A 190 4.69 -0.67 8.73
N THR A 191 4.21 -1.40 9.74
CA THR A 191 4.16 -2.87 9.72
C THR A 191 3.24 -3.39 8.61
N LEU A 192 2.06 -2.78 8.45
CA LEU A 192 1.11 -3.11 7.38
C LEU A 192 1.69 -2.79 6.00
N THR A 193 2.26 -1.60 5.83
CA THR A 193 2.92 -1.17 4.59
C THR A 193 4.05 -2.14 4.22
N THR A 194 4.90 -2.51 5.17
CA THR A 194 6.00 -3.46 4.95
C THR A 194 5.47 -4.84 4.52
N ALA A 195 4.45 -5.37 5.21
CA ALA A 195 3.86 -6.67 4.86
C ALA A 195 3.15 -6.64 3.50
N GLY A 196 2.41 -5.56 3.21
CA GLY A 196 1.73 -5.34 1.92
C GLY A 196 2.72 -5.19 0.76
N SER A 197 3.77 -4.40 0.93
CA SER A 197 4.90 -4.29 -0.01
C SER A 197 5.54 -5.64 -0.29
N ALA A 198 5.82 -6.43 0.76
CA ALA A 198 6.40 -7.76 0.59
C ALA A 198 5.47 -8.70 -0.20
N ALA A 199 4.15 -8.63 0.03
CA ALA A 199 3.17 -9.40 -0.72
C ALA A 199 3.15 -9.02 -2.21
N LEU A 200 3.17 -7.73 -2.55
CA LEU A 200 3.23 -7.26 -3.94
C LEU A 200 4.52 -7.66 -4.66
N VAL A 201 5.68 -7.45 -4.01
CA VAL A 201 6.98 -7.84 -4.57
C VAL A 201 7.05 -9.36 -4.77
N GLY A 202 6.54 -10.13 -3.79
CA GLY A 202 6.45 -11.58 -3.90
C GLY A 202 5.57 -12.04 -5.07
N ALA A 203 4.40 -11.43 -5.23
CA ALA A 203 3.47 -11.71 -6.33
C ALA A 203 4.08 -11.37 -7.70
N ALA A 204 4.70 -10.20 -7.83
CA ALA A 204 5.42 -9.81 -9.04
C ALA A 204 6.56 -10.80 -9.36
N GLY A 205 7.29 -11.27 -8.35
CA GLY A 205 8.34 -12.28 -8.50
C GLY A 205 7.86 -13.65 -8.97
N ALA A 206 6.57 -13.97 -8.80
CA ALA A 206 5.98 -15.24 -9.25
C ALA A 206 5.61 -15.26 -10.74
N VAL A 207 5.50 -14.08 -11.39
CA VAL A 207 5.06 -13.94 -12.79
C VAL A 207 5.84 -14.83 -13.77
N PRO A 208 7.19 -14.88 -13.76
CA PRO A 208 7.94 -15.72 -14.71
C PRO A 208 7.64 -17.23 -14.59
N ALA A 209 7.37 -17.71 -13.38
CA ALA A 209 7.01 -19.11 -13.14
C ALA A 209 5.61 -19.41 -13.69
N ILE A 210 4.64 -18.51 -13.44
CA ILE A 210 3.27 -18.63 -13.96
C ILE A 210 3.27 -18.61 -15.49
N GLU A 211 4.04 -17.72 -16.12
CA GLU A 211 4.19 -17.70 -17.58
C GLU A 211 4.76 -19.03 -18.10
N THR A 212 5.78 -19.57 -17.44
CA THR A 212 6.39 -20.85 -17.84
C THR A 212 5.42 -22.03 -17.72
N GLU A 213 4.62 -22.07 -16.66
CA GLU A 213 3.58 -23.09 -16.46
C GLU A 213 2.46 -22.99 -17.51
N ASN A 214 2.20 -21.79 -18.01
CA ASN A 214 1.16 -21.50 -19.00
C ASN A 214 1.76 -21.13 -20.36
N ARG A 215 2.83 -21.83 -20.77
CA ARG A 215 3.58 -21.59 -22.01
C ARG A 215 2.77 -21.57 -23.32
N TRP A 216 1.52 -22.05 -23.28
CA TRP A 216 0.58 -22.10 -24.40
C TRP A 216 -0.41 -20.94 -24.40
N ALA A 217 -0.35 -20.05 -23.41
CA ALA A 217 -1.22 -18.89 -23.33
C ALA A 217 -1.03 -17.97 -24.54
N ARG A 218 -2.10 -17.25 -24.88
CA ARG A 218 -2.08 -16.24 -25.93
C ARG A 218 -1.13 -15.12 -25.56
N THR A 219 -0.44 -14.59 -26.57
CA THR A 219 0.58 -13.55 -26.39
C THR A 219 0.01 -12.30 -25.71
N ALA A 220 -1.20 -11.87 -26.07
CA ALA A 220 -1.82 -10.70 -25.46
C ALA A 220 -1.98 -10.84 -23.93
N ASP A 221 -2.37 -12.02 -23.45
CA ASP A 221 -2.54 -12.28 -22.02
C ASP A 221 -1.18 -12.38 -21.30
N VAL A 222 -0.18 -12.96 -21.95
CA VAL A 222 1.20 -12.99 -21.42
C VAL A 222 1.77 -11.58 -21.27
N ILE A 223 1.53 -10.69 -22.26
CA ILE A 223 1.94 -9.29 -22.19
C ILE A 223 1.22 -8.60 -21.02
N ALA A 224 -0.10 -8.75 -20.91
CA ALA A 224 -0.88 -8.18 -19.81
C ALA A 224 -0.40 -8.67 -18.44
N LEU A 225 -0.07 -9.96 -18.31
CA LEU A 225 0.52 -10.52 -17.08
C LEU A 225 1.86 -9.88 -16.73
N ARG A 226 2.75 -9.70 -17.71
CA ARG A 226 4.05 -9.05 -17.50
C ARG A 226 3.88 -7.58 -17.09
N GLU A 227 2.99 -6.85 -17.74
CA GLU A 227 2.67 -5.45 -17.39
C GLU A 227 2.10 -5.34 -15.97
N ALA A 228 1.12 -6.17 -15.62
CA ALA A 228 0.58 -6.23 -14.26
C ALA A 228 1.65 -6.61 -13.22
N GLY A 229 2.60 -7.47 -13.57
CA GLY A 229 3.74 -7.80 -12.73
C GLY A 229 4.68 -6.61 -12.48
N VAL A 230 4.93 -5.79 -13.50
CA VAL A 230 5.72 -4.56 -13.38
C VAL A 230 4.99 -3.54 -12.49
N ASP A 231 3.69 -3.36 -12.68
CA ASP A 231 2.88 -2.46 -11.86
C ASP A 231 2.85 -2.90 -10.39
N ALA A 232 2.69 -4.21 -10.13
CA ALA A 232 2.77 -4.76 -8.78
C ALA A 232 4.16 -4.56 -8.14
N ALA A 233 5.24 -4.75 -8.89
CA ALA A 233 6.59 -4.50 -8.40
C ALA A 233 6.81 -3.01 -8.07
N ALA A 234 6.26 -2.10 -8.86
CA ALA A 234 6.34 -0.66 -8.62
C ALA A 234 5.53 -0.27 -7.37
N ALA A 235 4.29 -0.75 -7.24
CA ALA A 235 3.46 -0.53 -6.06
C ALA A 235 4.07 -1.14 -4.79
N GLY A 236 4.87 -2.21 -4.92
CA GLY A 236 5.64 -2.77 -3.81
C GLY A 236 6.62 -1.78 -3.16
N SER A 237 7.00 -0.70 -3.84
CA SER A 237 7.87 0.35 -3.28
C SER A 237 7.14 1.42 -2.46
N ASP A 238 5.82 1.53 -2.61
CA ASP A 238 4.98 2.52 -1.91
C ASP A 238 3.57 1.92 -1.72
N PHE A 239 3.40 1.13 -0.66
CA PHE A 239 2.13 0.43 -0.40
C PHE A 239 1.08 1.38 0.20
N ASP A 240 -0.01 1.55 -0.52
CA ASP A 240 -1.05 2.56 -0.28
C ASP A 240 -2.48 2.02 -0.52
N GLU A 241 -3.47 2.90 -0.57
CA GLU A 241 -4.87 2.52 -0.82
C GLU A 241 -5.13 1.93 -2.21
N LEU A 242 -4.30 2.24 -3.22
CA LEU A 242 -4.45 1.77 -4.60
C LEU A 242 -3.81 0.39 -4.82
N SER A 243 -2.91 0.01 -3.93
CA SER A 243 -2.15 -1.24 -3.99
C SER A 243 -3.03 -2.49 -4.03
N GLY A 244 -4.22 -2.45 -3.43
CA GLY A 244 -5.20 -3.54 -3.50
C GLY A 244 -5.74 -3.78 -4.91
N ASP A 245 -6.03 -2.71 -5.66
CA ASP A 245 -6.54 -2.78 -7.03
C ASP A 245 -5.46 -3.29 -7.99
N ILE A 246 -4.21 -2.88 -7.78
CA ILE A 246 -3.04 -3.36 -8.55
C ILE A 246 -2.85 -4.86 -8.35
N TYR A 247 -2.91 -5.32 -7.10
CA TYR A 247 -2.85 -6.76 -6.80
C TYR A 247 -4.00 -7.54 -7.45
N GLN A 248 -5.21 -6.99 -7.39
CA GLN A 248 -6.38 -7.61 -8.03
C GLN A 248 -6.23 -7.71 -9.55
N HIS A 249 -5.68 -6.68 -10.21
CA HIS A 249 -5.37 -6.72 -11.64
C HIS A 249 -4.38 -7.87 -11.93
N LEU A 250 -3.33 -8.01 -11.14
CA LEU A 250 -2.36 -9.09 -11.31
C LEU A 250 -3.01 -10.48 -11.19
N GLU A 251 -3.88 -10.71 -10.20
CA GLU A 251 -4.67 -11.96 -10.09
C GLU A 251 -5.54 -12.21 -11.34
N GLN A 252 -6.19 -11.17 -11.86
CA GLN A 252 -7.01 -11.29 -13.07
C GLN A 252 -6.16 -11.65 -14.30
N ALA A 253 -4.96 -11.07 -14.43
CA ALA A 253 -4.04 -11.38 -15.52
C ALA A 253 -3.50 -12.82 -15.42
N VAL A 254 -3.23 -13.31 -14.21
CA VAL A 254 -2.86 -14.72 -13.98
C VAL A 254 -3.97 -15.65 -14.42
N GLU A 255 -5.22 -15.35 -14.07
CA GLU A 255 -6.36 -16.17 -14.51
C GLU A 255 -6.57 -16.10 -16.02
N ALA A 256 -6.44 -14.91 -16.64
CA ALA A 256 -6.54 -14.76 -18.09
C ALA A 256 -5.52 -15.63 -18.83
N VAL A 257 -4.27 -15.66 -18.37
CA VAL A 257 -3.21 -16.51 -18.92
C VAL A 257 -3.53 -18.01 -18.78
N ARG A 258 -4.07 -18.45 -17.63
CA ARG A 258 -4.49 -19.85 -17.43
C ARG A 258 -5.63 -20.23 -18.35
N VAL A 259 -6.64 -19.36 -18.45
CA VAL A 259 -7.81 -19.58 -19.29
C VAL A 259 -7.41 -19.64 -20.76
N SER A 260 -6.58 -18.71 -21.24
CA SER A 260 -6.16 -18.70 -22.63
C SER A 260 -5.24 -19.87 -22.97
N ALA A 261 -4.34 -20.29 -22.06
CA ALA A 261 -3.57 -21.51 -22.26
C ALA A 261 -4.46 -22.75 -22.41
N ALA A 262 -5.51 -22.88 -21.59
CA ALA A 262 -6.46 -23.99 -21.70
C ALA A 262 -7.26 -23.94 -23.00
N GLN A 263 -7.71 -22.75 -23.43
CA GLN A 263 -8.42 -22.55 -24.69
C GLN A 263 -7.54 -22.89 -25.90
N GLU A 264 -6.29 -22.44 -25.91
CA GLU A 264 -5.33 -22.72 -26.98
C GLU A 264 -5.07 -24.23 -27.14
N LEU A 265 -5.05 -24.99 -26.05
CA LEU A 265 -4.92 -26.45 -26.08
C LEU A 265 -6.21 -27.12 -26.57
N ASP A 266 -7.39 -26.62 -26.17
CA ASP A 266 -8.68 -27.14 -26.62
C ASP A 266 -8.90 -26.91 -28.14
N GLU A 267 -8.55 -25.73 -28.64
CA GLU A 267 -8.63 -25.38 -30.07
C GLU A 267 -7.73 -26.27 -30.94
N LYS A 268 -6.64 -26.80 -30.39
CA LYS A 268 -5.71 -27.71 -31.09
C LYS A 268 -6.17 -29.16 -31.08
N SER A 269 -7.23 -29.50 -30.35
CA SER A 269 -7.71 -30.88 -30.18
C SER A 269 -8.02 -31.58 -31.51
N GLY A 270 -7.95 -32.91 -31.50
CA GLY A 270 -8.18 -33.77 -32.67
C GLY A 270 -6.96 -34.63 -33.03
N ASP A 271 -7.02 -35.27 -34.18
CA ASP A 271 -6.04 -36.29 -34.60
C ASP A 271 -4.62 -35.73 -34.82
N LEU A 272 -4.48 -34.41 -35.02
CA LEU A 272 -3.20 -33.73 -35.24
C LEU A 272 -2.63 -33.08 -33.98
N TYR A 273 -3.28 -33.22 -32.82
CA TYR A 273 -2.95 -32.48 -31.59
C TYR A 273 -1.48 -32.60 -31.19
N ASP A 274 -0.95 -33.82 -31.01
CA ASP A 274 0.43 -34.03 -30.55
C ASP A 274 1.46 -33.45 -31.53
N VAL A 275 1.17 -33.53 -32.83
CA VAL A 275 2.09 -33.03 -33.87
C VAL A 275 2.08 -31.51 -33.94
N ARG A 276 0.92 -30.86 -33.76
CA ARG A 276 0.84 -29.40 -33.66
C ARG A 276 1.67 -28.89 -32.49
N LEU A 277 1.58 -29.54 -31.33
CA LEU A 277 2.40 -29.19 -30.18
C LEU A 277 3.90 -29.36 -30.45
N GLU A 278 4.32 -30.42 -31.15
CA GLU A 278 5.73 -30.62 -31.53
C GLU A 278 6.23 -29.49 -32.46
N ILE A 279 5.40 -29.08 -33.42
CA ILE A 279 5.72 -28.00 -34.36
C ILE A 279 5.85 -26.66 -33.65
N GLU A 280 4.92 -26.35 -32.75
CA GLU A 280 4.93 -25.10 -31.99
C GLU A 280 6.11 -25.06 -31.01
N ASP A 281 6.44 -26.18 -30.37
CA ASP A 281 7.65 -26.33 -29.55
C ASP A 281 8.91 -26.06 -30.36
N TYR A 282 8.99 -26.65 -31.55
CA TYR A 282 10.10 -26.41 -32.47
C TYR A 282 10.20 -24.92 -32.83
N ALA A 283 9.11 -24.30 -33.26
CA ALA A 283 9.07 -22.89 -33.63
C ALA A 283 9.47 -21.96 -32.47
N ARG A 284 8.93 -22.18 -31.26
CA ARG A 284 9.30 -21.42 -30.06
C ARG A 284 10.77 -21.59 -29.69
N SER A 285 11.34 -22.79 -29.86
CA SER A 285 12.75 -23.05 -29.56
C SER A 285 13.72 -22.25 -30.44
N ILE A 286 13.27 -21.81 -31.61
CA ILE A 286 14.06 -21.03 -32.56
C ILE A 286 13.64 -19.56 -32.64
N ALA A 287 12.54 -19.16 -32.00
CA ALA A 287 11.99 -17.79 -32.07
C ALA A 287 12.82 -16.72 -31.30
N GLY A 288 13.87 -17.11 -30.59
CA GLY A 288 14.79 -16.17 -29.93
C GLY A 288 14.11 -15.19 -28.96
N GLY A 289 13.04 -15.62 -28.28
CA GLY A 289 12.30 -14.79 -27.31
C GLY A 289 11.16 -13.95 -27.89
N VAL A 290 10.88 -14.01 -29.20
CA VAL A 290 9.63 -13.48 -29.75
C VAL A 290 8.46 -14.34 -29.27
N LEU A 291 7.40 -13.69 -28.77
CA LEU A 291 6.17 -14.40 -28.38
C LEU A 291 5.41 -14.80 -29.66
N LEU A 292 5.03 -16.08 -29.74
CA LEU A 292 4.34 -16.64 -30.90
C LEU A 292 2.92 -17.09 -30.52
N ASP A 293 1.95 -16.75 -31.34
CA ASP A 293 0.62 -17.37 -31.37
C ASP A 293 0.51 -18.25 -32.62
N PHE A 294 -0.34 -19.27 -32.60
CA PHE A 294 -0.49 -20.21 -33.70
C PHE A 294 -1.95 -20.43 -34.09
N ASP A 295 -2.20 -20.29 -35.38
CA ASP A 295 -3.48 -20.65 -36.00
C ASP A 295 -3.30 -21.83 -36.96
N TRP A 296 -4.32 -22.67 -37.06
CA TRP A 296 -4.33 -23.84 -37.93
C TRP A 296 -5.54 -23.80 -38.85
N ALA A 297 -5.33 -23.97 -40.16
CA ALA A 297 -6.39 -23.94 -41.17
C ALA A 297 -6.17 -25.02 -42.23
N ASP A 298 -7.22 -25.39 -42.98
CA ASP A 298 -7.03 -26.37 -44.07
C ASP A 298 -6.18 -25.81 -45.21
N ILE A 299 -6.40 -24.54 -45.57
CA ILE A 299 -5.70 -23.85 -46.65
C ILE A 299 -5.14 -22.53 -46.13
N VAL A 300 -3.84 -22.30 -46.35
CA VAL A 300 -3.12 -21.05 -46.02
C VAL A 300 -2.39 -20.57 -47.27
N ASN A 301 -2.58 -19.31 -47.65
CA ASN A 301 -2.01 -18.73 -48.88
C ASN A 301 -2.25 -19.57 -50.16
N GLY A 302 -3.39 -20.27 -50.22
CA GLY A 302 -3.76 -21.14 -51.34
C GLY A 302 -3.13 -22.55 -51.31
N HIS A 303 -2.37 -22.89 -50.27
CA HIS A 303 -1.72 -24.19 -50.09
C HIS A 303 -2.27 -24.95 -48.88
N GLY A 304 -2.30 -26.29 -48.94
CA GLY A 304 -2.87 -27.14 -47.90
C GLY A 304 -3.56 -28.41 -48.40
N ASP A 305 -3.84 -28.48 -49.71
CA ASP A 305 -4.43 -29.65 -50.38
C ASP A 305 -3.49 -30.17 -51.49
N ASN A 306 -3.76 -31.36 -52.02
CA ASN A 306 -3.01 -32.03 -53.10
C ASN A 306 -1.51 -32.18 -52.82
N GLY A 307 -1.15 -32.41 -51.56
CA GLY A 307 0.24 -32.56 -51.12
C GLY A 307 1.02 -31.25 -51.00
N SER A 308 0.35 -30.10 -51.06
CA SER A 308 0.95 -28.80 -50.77
C SER A 308 0.77 -28.41 -49.30
N ALA A 309 1.66 -27.57 -48.81
CA ALA A 309 1.58 -26.95 -47.48
C ALA A 309 1.90 -25.46 -47.59
N GLY A 310 1.22 -24.66 -46.78
CA GLY A 310 1.41 -23.23 -46.68
C GLY A 310 1.55 -22.76 -45.24
N GLY A 311 2.20 -21.61 -45.11
CA GLY A 311 2.29 -20.82 -43.90
C GLY A 311 2.12 -19.34 -44.21
N THR A 312 1.89 -18.57 -43.15
CA THR A 312 2.02 -17.12 -43.13
C THR A 312 2.35 -16.68 -41.71
N ALA A 313 2.97 -15.53 -41.56
CA ALA A 313 3.19 -14.93 -40.25
C ALA A 313 2.93 -13.43 -40.27
N THR A 314 2.47 -12.91 -39.13
CA THR A 314 2.43 -11.48 -38.84
C THR A 314 3.63 -11.08 -37.98
N TRP A 315 3.93 -9.80 -37.83
CA TRP A 315 4.95 -9.34 -36.88
C TRP A 315 4.53 -8.00 -36.28
N ASN A 316 4.83 -7.83 -34.99
CA ASN A 316 4.59 -6.60 -34.26
C ASN A 316 5.78 -6.34 -33.33
N SER A 317 6.38 -5.15 -33.41
CA SER A 317 7.55 -4.78 -32.62
C SER A 317 7.23 -4.22 -31.22
N ALA A 318 5.96 -4.05 -30.88
CA ALA A 318 5.54 -3.63 -29.55
C ALA A 318 5.88 -4.69 -28.48
N SER A 319 6.07 -4.25 -27.24
CA SER A 319 6.25 -5.10 -26.05
C SER A 319 7.34 -6.18 -26.18
N GLY A 320 8.43 -5.88 -26.90
CA GLY A 320 9.56 -6.78 -27.08
C GLY A 320 9.44 -7.74 -28.28
N GLY A 321 8.32 -7.68 -29.01
CA GLY A 321 8.12 -8.43 -30.24
C GLY A 321 7.15 -9.60 -30.08
N PHE A 322 6.10 -9.62 -30.90
CA PHE A 322 5.20 -10.76 -31.03
C PHE A 322 4.73 -11.01 -32.46
N SER A 323 4.24 -12.22 -32.70
CA SER A 323 3.86 -12.71 -34.03
C SER A 323 2.76 -13.77 -33.92
N THR A 324 1.87 -13.82 -34.91
CA THR A 324 0.98 -14.95 -35.14
C THR A 324 1.45 -15.70 -36.37
N ILE A 325 1.66 -17.01 -36.26
CA ILE A 325 1.97 -17.91 -37.36
C ILE A 325 0.73 -18.73 -37.68
N THR A 326 0.24 -18.67 -38.92
CA THR A 326 -0.83 -19.55 -39.39
C THR A 326 -0.24 -20.64 -40.27
N LEU A 327 -0.50 -21.90 -39.93
CA LEU A 327 -0.03 -23.06 -40.70
C LEU A 327 -1.20 -23.86 -41.26
N SER A 328 -1.01 -24.39 -42.47
CA SER A 328 -1.98 -25.35 -43.02
C SER A 328 -1.93 -26.70 -42.27
N ASN A 329 -3.07 -27.39 -42.16
CA ASN A 329 -3.16 -28.69 -41.49
C ASN A 329 -2.23 -29.74 -42.13
N SER A 330 -1.97 -29.64 -43.44
CA SER A 330 -1.05 -30.53 -44.14
C SER A 330 0.41 -30.38 -43.67
N VAL A 331 0.80 -29.27 -43.04
CA VAL A 331 2.11 -29.14 -42.37
C VAL A 331 2.24 -30.17 -41.25
N ALA A 332 1.20 -30.31 -40.43
CA ALA A 332 1.17 -31.31 -39.36
C ALA A 332 1.09 -32.74 -39.93
N GLU A 333 0.31 -32.97 -40.99
CA GLU A 333 0.22 -34.30 -41.62
C GLU A 333 1.57 -34.78 -42.22
N MET A 334 2.41 -33.86 -42.69
CA MET A 334 3.71 -34.16 -43.33
C MET A 334 4.92 -33.94 -42.40
N TRP A 335 4.69 -33.60 -41.14
CA TRP A 335 5.74 -33.44 -40.14
C TRP A 335 6.36 -34.81 -39.77
N PRO A 336 7.67 -34.91 -39.47
CA PRO A 336 8.70 -33.86 -39.43
C PRO A 336 9.61 -33.85 -40.67
N SER A 337 9.06 -33.93 -41.89
CA SER A 337 9.89 -33.94 -43.11
C SER A 337 10.78 -32.70 -43.23
N ASP A 338 11.93 -32.83 -43.92
CA ASP A 338 12.90 -31.73 -44.09
C ASP A 338 12.24 -30.49 -44.74
N VAL A 339 11.28 -30.70 -45.64
CA VAL A 339 10.52 -29.62 -46.28
C VAL A 339 9.64 -28.89 -45.25
N MET A 340 8.92 -29.62 -44.38
CA MET A 340 8.05 -28.98 -43.38
C MET A 340 8.86 -28.28 -42.28
N ARG A 341 10.00 -28.84 -41.86
CA ARG A 341 10.91 -28.16 -40.92
C ARG A 341 11.48 -26.87 -41.51
N ALA A 342 11.86 -26.90 -42.78
CA ALA A 342 12.34 -25.72 -43.49
C ALA A 342 11.24 -24.65 -43.61
N LEU A 343 10.00 -25.05 -43.94
CA LEU A 343 8.83 -24.17 -44.01
C LEU A 343 8.54 -23.52 -42.67
N VAL A 344 8.38 -24.29 -41.59
CA VAL A 344 8.14 -23.73 -40.26
C VAL A 344 9.27 -22.79 -39.83
N THR A 345 10.52 -23.12 -40.17
CA THR A 345 11.64 -22.20 -39.90
C THR A 345 11.54 -20.91 -40.70
N HIS A 346 11.11 -20.98 -41.96
CA HIS A 346 10.88 -19.81 -42.80
C HIS A 346 9.81 -18.90 -42.16
N GLU A 347 8.67 -19.46 -41.73
CA GLU A 347 7.62 -18.69 -41.05
C GLU A 347 8.10 -18.05 -39.74
N VAL A 348 8.94 -18.74 -38.96
CA VAL A 348 9.59 -18.11 -37.79
C VAL A 348 10.54 -16.99 -38.21
N GLY A 349 11.17 -17.06 -39.37
CA GLY A 349 11.98 -15.98 -39.93
C GLY A 349 11.21 -14.68 -40.11
N HIS A 350 9.95 -14.75 -40.56
CA HIS A 350 9.04 -13.60 -40.57
C HIS A 350 8.73 -13.12 -39.15
N ALA A 351 8.45 -14.03 -38.22
CA ALA A 351 8.18 -13.67 -36.82
C ALA A 351 9.36 -12.93 -36.16
N ILE A 352 10.61 -13.34 -36.45
CA ILE A 352 11.83 -12.69 -35.94
C ILE A 352 11.95 -11.22 -36.37
N ALA A 353 11.29 -10.82 -37.47
CA ALA A 353 11.23 -9.42 -37.88
C ALA A 353 10.69 -8.53 -36.74
N ALA A 354 9.81 -9.04 -35.88
CA ALA A 354 9.26 -8.33 -34.72
C ALA A 354 10.34 -7.66 -33.84
N LYS A 355 11.52 -8.31 -33.68
CA LYS A 355 12.65 -7.75 -32.91
C LYS A 355 13.84 -7.29 -33.76
N CYS A 356 13.90 -7.68 -35.04
CA CYS A 356 15.04 -7.45 -35.93
C CYS A 356 14.73 -6.58 -37.15
N TRP A 357 13.58 -5.92 -37.16
CA TRP A 357 13.09 -5.07 -38.26
C TRP A 357 14.09 -3.99 -38.70
N GLU A 358 14.97 -3.50 -37.83
CA GLU A 358 15.98 -2.47 -38.17
C GLU A 358 17.12 -2.99 -39.09
N LYS A 359 17.24 -4.31 -39.27
CA LYS A 359 18.36 -4.92 -40.03
C LYS A 359 18.09 -5.06 -41.53
N PHE A 360 16.87 -4.81 -41.98
CA PHE A 360 16.45 -4.94 -43.37
C PHE A 360 15.26 -4.02 -43.65
N ASP A 361 14.86 -3.91 -44.92
CA ASP A 361 13.68 -3.13 -45.32
C ASP A 361 12.40 -3.95 -45.09
N TRP A 362 11.92 -3.99 -43.85
CA TRP A 362 10.80 -4.85 -43.45
C TRP A 362 9.45 -4.44 -44.07
N GLU A 363 9.34 -3.21 -44.58
CA GLU A 363 8.15 -2.71 -45.28
C GLU A 363 8.07 -3.22 -46.73
N ASP A 364 9.19 -3.59 -47.34
CA ASP A 364 9.22 -4.22 -48.65
C ASP A 364 8.97 -5.73 -48.53
N GLN A 365 7.91 -6.20 -49.23
CA GLN A 365 7.51 -7.60 -49.17
C GLN A 365 8.63 -8.53 -49.66
N ALA A 366 9.35 -8.18 -50.72
CA ALA A 366 10.41 -9.05 -51.26
C ALA A 366 11.60 -9.14 -50.31
N ALA A 367 11.96 -8.04 -49.64
CA ALA A 367 12.96 -8.04 -48.58
C ALA A 367 12.52 -8.87 -47.36
N ASN A 368 11.23 -8.89 -47.04
CA ASN A 368 10.67 -9.72 -45.97
C ASN A 368 10.73 -11.23 -46.28
N GLU A 369 10.37 -11.64 -47.50
CA GLU A 369 10.54 -13.02 -47.97
C GLU A 369 12.02 -13.43 -48.02
N ALA A 370 12.90 -12.52 -48.47
CA ALA A 370 14.34 -12.75 -48.48
C ALA A 370 14.89 -12.90 -47.06
N TRP A 371 14.40 -12.13 -46.09
CA TRP A 371 14.77 -12.21 -44.68
C TRP A 371 14.36 -13.56 -44.05
N ALA A 372 13.10 -13.99 -44.25
CA ALA A 372 12.63 -15.29 -43.78
C ALA A 372 13.43 -16.47 -44.38
N THR A 373 13.74 -16.37 -45.68
CA THR A 373 14.62 -17.31 -46.37
C THR A 373 16.03 -17.31 -45.79
N ALA A 374 16.60 -16.13 -45.52
CA ALA A 374 17.93 -15.97 -44.94
C ALA A 374 18.00 -16.56 -43.53
N TRP A 375 16.95 -16.39 -42.74
CA TRP A 375 16.81 -16.99 -41.42
C TRP A 375 16.85 -18.53 -41.50
N ALA A 376 16.01 -19.13 -42.35
CA ALA A 376 15.97 -20.59 -42.52
C ALA A 376 17.31 -21.17 -43.01
N LEU A 377 17.94 -20.52 -43.98
CA LEU A 377 19.28 -20.90 -44.46
C LEU A 377 20.34 -20.78 -43.36
N SER A 378 20.29 -19.73 -42.54
CA SER A 378 21.23 -19.56 -41.42
C SER A 378 21.14 -20.74 -40.44
N MET A 379 19.94 -21.28 -40.25
CA MET A 379 19.66 -22.43 -39.37
C MET A 379 20.03 -23.78 -40.01
N GLY A 380 20.54 -23.76 -41.24
CA GLY A 380 21.02 -24.94 -41.96
C GLY A 380 19.97 -25.64 -42.84
N HIS A 381 18.77 -25.07 -43.00
CA HIS A 381 17.73 -25.67 -43.83
C HIS A 381 17.92 -25.38 -45.31
N THR A 382 18.12 -26.44 -46.09
CA THR A 382 18.34 -26.38 -47.55
C THR A 382 17.24 -27.02 -48.38
N ALA A 383 16.24 -27.62 -47.73
CA ALA A 383 15.06 -28.19 -48.39
C ALA A 383 14.15 -27.09 -48.98
N GLU A 384 13.30 -27.47 -49.92
CA GLU A 384 12.46 -26.55 -50.72
C GLU A 384 11.58 -25.60 -49.87
N GLY A 385 11.18 -26.02 -48.67
CA GLY A 385 10.38 -25.21 -47.76
C GLY A 385 11.10 -23.97 -47.20
N ASN A 386 12.40 -23.79 -47.43
CA ASN A 386 13.13 -22.64 -46.90
C ASN A 386 12.84 -21.32 -47.64
N GLY A 387 12.11 -21.34 -48.76
CA GLY A 387 11.75 -20.16 -49.57
C GLY A 387 12.70 -19.87 -50.74
N ALA A 388 13.90 -20.47 -50.79
CA ALA A 388 14.90 -20.13 -51.81
C ALA A 388 14.50 -20.55 -53.24
N SER A 389 13.67 -21.59 -53.39
CA SER A 389 13.13 -22.01 -54.68
C SER A 389 12.07 -21.05 -55.23
N LEU A 390 11.34 -20.35 -54.35
CA LEU A 390 10.24 -19.44 -54.68
C LEU A 390 10.74 -18.00 -54.84
N TYR A 391 11.57 -17.54 -53.90
CA TYR A 391 11.97 -16.14 -53.77
C TYR A 391 13.43 -15.89 -54.20
N GLY A 392 14.19 -16.95 -54.44
CA GLY A 392 15.61 -16.87 -54.75
C GLY A 392 16.50 -16.92 -53.50
N TYR A 393 17.81 -17.08 -53.72
CA TYR A 393 18.79 -17.07 -52.63
C TYR A 393 19.09 -15.63 -52.19
N PRO A 394 18.94 -15.30 -50.89
CA PRO A 394 19.34 -14.00 -50.37
C PRO A 394 20.87 -13.84 -50.38
N GLU A 395 21.34 -12.59 -50.31
CA GLU A 395 22.77 -12.31 -50.17
C GLU A 395 23.32 -12.86 -48.85
N GLN A 396 24.60 -13.27 -48.84
CA GLN A 396 25.25 -13.83 -47.64
C GLN A 396 25.22 -12.84 -46.46
N SER A 397 25.33 -11.54 -46.73
CA SER A 397 25.19 -10.47 -45.73
C SER A 397 23.86 -10.51 -44.98
N MET A 398 22.77 -10.86 -45.66
CA MET A 398 21.44 -11.00 -45.05
C MET A 398 21.33 -12.29 -44.22
N ILE A 399 21.94 -13.39 -44.68
CA ILE A 399 22.01 -14.65 -43.91
C ILE A 399 22.78 -14.44 -42.61
N ASP A 400 23.92 -13.75 -42.68
CA ASP A 400 24.73 -13.42 -41.50
C ASP A 400 23.98 -12.46 -40.56
N ALA A 401 23.25 -11.48 -41.12
CA ALA A 401 22.42 -10.56 -40.35
C ALA A 401 21.27 -11.29 -39.62
N ALA A 402 20.56 -12.19 -40.31
CA ALA A 402 19.51 -13.02 -39.71
C ALA A 402 20.07 -13.94 -38.62
N ALA A 403 21.23 -14.56 -38.83
CA ALA A 403 21.90 -15.39 -37.83
C ALA A 403 22.20 -14.62 -36.52
N SER A 404 22.46 -13.32 -36.62
CA SER A 404 22.72 -12.45 -35.46
C SER A 404 21.49 -12.17 -34.58
N CYS A 405 20.29 -12.59 -35.02
CA CYS A 405 19.01 -12.37 -34.32
C CYS A 405 18.56 -13.54 -33.46
N ARG A 406 19.37 -14.59 -33.29
CA ARG A 406 19.03 -15.74 -32.45
C ARG A 406 18.93 -15.39 -30.98
#